data_AF-A0A3R7DK69-F1
#
_entry.id   AF-A0A3R7DK69-F1
#
_cell.length_a   1.000
_cell.length_b   1.000
_cell.length_c   1.000
_cell.angle_alpha   90.00
_cell.angle_beta   90.00
_cell.angle_gamma   90.00
#
_symmetry.space_group_name_H-M   'P 1'
#
loop_
_entity.id
_entity.type
_entity.pdbx_description
1 polymer ?
#
loop_
_entity_poly.entity_id
_entity_poly.type
_entity_poly.pdbx_seq_one_letter_code
_entity_poly.pdbx_strand_id
1 'polypeptide(L)'
;MRRPGAAHSVGWKHHQREIQLGSSLTMRWRRETLRMVLYMGIPCVAFTMANLPFASDTNIHSIRLSYFQRTGVDAFPKERESIEEARKKQIRFPFLAYKNED
;
A
#
# COMPACT_ATOMS: atom_id res chain seq x y z
N MET A 1 -11.82 67.90 -1.62
CA MET A 1 -11.86 66.42 -1.66
C MET A 1 -10.46 65.89 -1.93
N ARG A 2 -9.82 65.21 -0.96
CA ARG A 2 -8.47 64.65 -1.13
C ARG A 2 -8.59 63.34 -1.92
N ARG A 3 -7.94 63.27 -3.09
CA ARG A 3 -7.83 62.03 -3.87
C ARG A 3 -7.07 61.00 -3.01
N PRO A 4 -7.53 59.75 -2.86
CA PRO A 4 -6.76 58.73 -2.17
C PRO A 4 -5.40 58.59 -2.86
N GLY A 5 -4.35 58.96 -2.13
CA GLY A 5 -3.00 59.10 -2.67
C GLY A 5 -2.45 57.77 -3.19
N ALA A 6 -1.52 57.86 -4.13
CA ALA A 6 -0.88 56.74 -4.83
C ALA A 6 -0.41 55.59 -3.92
N ALA A 7 -0.13 55.84 -2.64
CA ALA A 7 0.16 54.84 -1.61
C ALA A 7 -0.92 53.73 -1.50
N HIS A 8 -2.21 54.07 -1.65
CA HIS A 8 -3.29 53.08 -1.57
C HIS A 8 -3.32 52.14 -2.79
N SER A 9 -2.90 52.62 -3.97
CA SER A 9 -2.84 51.82 -5.20
C SER A 9 -1.67 50.85 -5.20
N VAL A 10 -0.53 51.25 -4.64
CA VAL A 10 0.65 50.38 -4.49
C VAL A 10 0.39 49.29 -3.45
N GLY A 11 -0.24 49.64 -2.32
CA GLY A 11 -0.65 48.67 -1.30
C GLY A 11 -1.64 47.64 -1.84
N TRP A 12 -2.63 48.08 -2.62
CA TRP A 12 -3.60 47.18 -3.26
C TRP A 12 -2.95 46.20 -4.25
N LYS A 13 -1.99 46.68 -5.07
CA LYS A 13 -1.23 45.82 -6.01
C LYS A 13 -0.32 44.83 -5.30
N HIS A 14 0.24 45.19 -4.15
CA HIS A 14 1.01 44.26 -3.32
C HIS A 14 0.12 43.16 -2.75
N HIS A 15 -1.00 43.55 -2.17
CA HIS A 15 -1.98 42.63 -1.58
C HIS A 15 -2.53 41.63 -2.61
N GLN A 16 -2.85 42.07 -3.83
CA GLN A 16 -3.29 41.16 -4.89
C GLN A 16 -2.21 40.16 -5.32
N ARG A 17 -0.93 40.55 -5.34
CA ARG A 17 0.17 39.64 -5.64
C ARG A 17 0.33 38.57 -4.57
N GLU A 18 0.21 38.94 -3.29
CA GLU A 18 0.28 37.99 -2.18
C GLU A 18 -0.86 36.96 -2.23
N ILE A 19 -2.09 37.37 -2.57
CA ILE A 19 -3.23 36.47 -2.72
C ILE A 19 -2.99 35.47 -3.87
N GLN A 20 -2.50 35.94 -5.02
CA GLN A 20 -2.19 35.07 -6.16
C GLN A 20 -1.05 34.09 -5.84
N LEU A 21 0.00 34.55 -5.16
CA LEU A 21 1.11 33.70 -4.71
C LEU A 21 0.62 32.63 -3.73
N GLY A 22 -0.16 33.01 -2.72
CA GLY A 22 -0.73 32.09 -1.74
C GLY A 22 -1.62 31.01 -2.37
N SER A 23 -2.42 31.38 -3.37
CA SER A 23 -3.25 30.46 -4.14
C SER A 23 -2.41 29.48 -4.99
N SER A 24 -1.35 29.95 -5.63
CA SER A 24 -0.46 29.11 -6.45
C SER A 24 0.32 28.09 -5.60
N LEU A 25 0.78 28.52 -4.42
CA LEU A 25 1.49 27.67 -3.45
C LEU A 25 0.57 26.58 -2.92
N THR A 26 -0.63 26.94 -2.44
CA THR A 26 -1.61 25.97 -1.91
C THR A 26 -2.04 24.94 -2.95
N MET A 27 -2.23 25.35 -4.21
CA MET A 27 -2.53 24.43 -5.32
C MET A 27 -1.38 23.46 -5.60
N ARG A 28 -0.13 23.94 -5.57
CA ARG A 28 1.07 23.10 -5.73
C ARG A 28 1.19 22.07 -4.60
N TRP A 29 1.11 22.52 -3.35
CA TRP A 29 1.19 21.64 -2.17
C TRP A 29 0.10 20.56 -2.19
N ARG A 30 -1.14 20.91 -2.54
CA ARG A 30 -2.22 19.92 -2.69
C ARG A 30 -1.90 18.86 -3.75
N ARG A 31 -1.32 19.27 -4.88
CA ARG A 31 -0.99 18.37 -5.98
C ARG A 31 0.16 17.43 -5.64
N GLU A 32 1.21 17.95 -5.01
CA GLU A 32 2.35 17.14 -4.54
C GLU A 32 1.92 16.14 -3.46
N THR A 33 1.11 16.55 -2.48
CA THR A 33 0.58 15.64 -1.44
C THR A 33 -0.28 14.54 -2.06
N LEU A 34 -1.15 14.86 -3.01
CA LEU A 34 -1.95 13.86 -3.71
C LEU A 34 -1.07 12.85 -4.45
N ARG A 35 -0.02 13.32 -5.15
CA ARG A 35 0.96 12.43 -5.82
C ARG A 35 1.69 11.54 -4.83
N MET A 36 2.17 12.08 -3.71
CA MET A 36 2.85 11.29 -2.69
C MET A 36 1.93 10.21 -2.10
N VAL A 37 0.68 10.56 -1.80
CA VAL A 37 -0.33 9.60 -1.31
C VAL A 37 -0.64 8.55 -2.36
N LEU A 38 -0.75 8.92 -3.64
CA LEU A 38 -1.01 7.97 -4.70
C LEU A 38 0.17 7.01 -4.91
N TYR A 39 1.40 7.54 -4.96
CA TYR A 39 2.60 6.75 -5.24
C TYR A 39 3.04 5.89 -4.06
N MET A 40 2.84 6.32 -2.81
CA MET A 40 3.20 5.52 -1.64
C MET A 40 2.02 4.71 -1.11
N GLY A 41 0.80 5.26 -1.18
CA GLY A 41 -0.40 4.61 -0.67
C GLY A 41 -0.79 3.37 -1.50
N ILE A 42 -0.72 3.44 -2.83
CA ILE A 42 -1.09 2.29 -3.68
C ILE A 42 -0.16 1.09 -3.45
N PRO A 43 1.19 1.22 -3.49
CA PRO A 43 2.08 0.11 -3.18
C PRO A 43 1.94 -0.36 -1.73
N CYS A 44 1.79 0.56 -0.77
CA CYS A 44 1.57 0.18 0.63
C CYS A 44 0.32 -0.67 0.80
N VAL A 45 -0.82 -0.31 0.21
CA VAL A 45 -2.06 -1.08 0.33
C VAL A 45 -1.95 -2.43 -0.39
N ALA A 46 -1.37 -2.43 -1.60
CA ALA A 46 -1.15 -3.66 -2.37
C ALA A 46 -0.27 -4.66 -1.62
N PHE A 47 0.81 -4.19 -0.96
CA PHE A 47 1.69 -5.04 -0.17
C PHE A 47 1.11 -5.40 1.20
N THR A 48 0.53 -4.45 1.94
CA THR A 48 0.19 -4.67 3.36
C THR A 48 -1.12 -5.42 3.58
N MET A 49 -2.12 -5.31 2.69
CA MET A 49 -3.47 -5.78 3.00
C MET A 49 -3.97 -6.93 2.10
N ALA A 50 -3.54 -7.00 0.84
CA ALA A 50 -4.10 -7.98 -0.11
C ALA A 50 -3.16 -9.18 -0.37
N ASN A 51 -1.85 -8.96 -0.46
CA ASN A 51 -0.94 -10.01 -0.92
C ASN A 51 -0.13 -10.67 0.21
N LEU A 52 0.28 -9.96 1.26
CA LEU A 52 1.17 -10.55 2.28
C LEU A 52 0.51 -11.63 3.15
N PRO A 53 -0.67 -11.41 3.78
CA PRO A 53 -1.24 -12.43 4.66
C PRO A 53 -1.59 -13.69 3.88
N PHE A 54 -2.14 -13.53 2.67
CA PHE A 54 -2.44 -14.65 1.78
C PHE A 54 -1.18 -15.40 1.35
N ALA A 55 -0.12 -14.69 0.92
CA ALA A 55 1.13 -15.32 0.52
C ALA A 55 1.85 -16.00 1.70
N SER A 56 1.76 -15.42 2.90
CA SER A 56 2.32 -15.99 4.12
C SER A 56 1.61 -17.29 4.50
N ASP A 57 0.27 -17.27 4.51
CA ASP A 57 -0.54 -18.45 4.83
C ASP A 57 -0.30 -19.57 3.81
N THR A 58 -0.26 -19.25 2.50
CA THR A 58 0.04 -20.26 1.46
C THR A 58 1.46 -20.82 1.60
N ASN A 59 2.43 -20.01 2.01
CA ASN A 59 3.80 -20.46 2.21
C ASN A 59 3.90 -21.44 3.39
N ILE A 60 3.31 -21.11 4.55
CA ILE A 60 3.29 -21.98 5.73
C ILE A 60 2.65 -23.32 5.41
N HIS A 61 1.50 -23.33 4.73
CA HIS A 61 0.84 -24.57 4.32
C HIS A 61 1.69 -25.40 3.35
N SER A 62 2.38 -24.76 2.41
CA SER A 62 3.26 -25.47 1.46
C SER A 62 4.47 -26.11 2.15
N ILE A 63 5.07 -25.42 3.12
CA ILE A 63 6.17 -25.95 3.93
C ILE A 63 5.67 -27.14 4.77
N ARG A 64 4.53 -27.00 5.46
CA ARG A 64 3.92 -28.09 6.24
C ARG A 64 3.65 -29.32 5.37
N LEU A 65 3.12 -29.13 4.15
CA LEU A 65 2.87 -30.24 3.23
C LEU A 65 4.16 -30.92 2.77
N SER A 66 5.20 -30.14 2.46
CA SER A 66 6.50 -30.70 2.04
C SER A 66 7.17 -31.50 3.17
N TYR A 67 7.05 -31.04 4.40
CA TYR A 67 7.57 -31.75 5.57
C TYR A 67 6.82 -33.05 5.82
N PHE A 68 5.48 -33.01 5.73
CA PHE A 68 4.64 -34.20 5.84
C PHE A 68 4.94 -35.21 4.73
N GLN A 69 5.17 -34.76 3.49
CA GLN A 69 5.51 -35.65 2.38
C GLN A 69 6.87 -36.34 2.58
N ARG A 70 7.85 -35.65 3.20
CA ARG A 70 9.18 -36.22 3.48
C ARG A 70 9.21 -37.14 4.70
N THR A 71 8.46 -36.83 5.75
CA THR A 71 8.59 -37.50 7.05
C THR A 71 7.38 -38.35 7.45
N GLY A 72 6.23 -38.15 6.81
CA GLY A 72 4.95 -38.76 7.19
C GLY A 72 4.36 -38.23 8.49
N VAL A 73 5.03 -37.26 9.15
CA VAL A 73 4.64 -36.69 10.44
C VAL A 73 4.18 -35.26 10.25
N ASP A 74 3.05 -34.91 10.85
CA ASP A 74 2.54 -33.55 10.87
C ASP A 74 3.33 -32.69 11.86
N ALA A 75 4.04 -31.68 11.35
CA ALA A 75 4.81 -30.75 12.20
C ALA A 75 3.89 -29.82 13.04
N PHE A 76 2.64 -29.60 12.62
CA PHE A 76 1.70 -28.68 13.28
C PHE A 76 0.34 -29.34 13.55
N PRO A 77 0.27 -30.33 14.45
CA PRO A 77 -0.97 -31.10 14.69
C PRO A 77 -2.08 -30.30 15.40
N LYS A 78 -1.80 -29.07 15.85
CA LYS A 78 -2.78 -28.18 16.53
C LYS A 78 -3.42 -27.16 15.58
N GLU A 79 -3.05 -27.14 14.30
CA GLU A 79 -3.68 -26.24 13.34
C GLU A 79 -5.14 -26.65 13.07
N ARG A 80 -6.01 -25.64 12.88
CA ARG A 80 -7.45 -25.84 12.68
C ARG A 80 -7.78 -26.56 11.37
N GLU A 81 -6.86 -26.55 10.40
CA GLU A 81 -7.03 -27.14 9.07
C GLU A 81 -6.26 -28.46 8.95
N SER A 82 -6.93 -29.47 8.38
CA SER A 82 -6.34 -30.78 8.15
C SER A 82 -5.33 -30.75 7.00
N ILE A 83 -4.39 -31.69 6.98
CA ILE A 83 -3.37 -31.78 5.90
C ILE A 83 -4.04 -31.95 4.53
N GLU A 84 -5.20 -32.60 4.46
CA GLU A 84 -5.94 -32.74 3.19
C GLU A 84 -6.55 -31.41 2.72
N GLU A 85 -7.02 -30.57 3.65
CA GLU A 85 -7.51 -29.24 3.32
C GLU A 85 -6.39 -28.32 2.83
N ALA A 86 -5.21 -28.40 3.46
CA ALA A 86 -4.02 -27.70 3.02
C ALA A 86 -3.60 -28.14 1.60
N ARG A 87 -3.64 -29.46 1.31
CA ARG A 87 -3.37 -30.01 -0.03
C ARG A 87 -4.36 -29.46 -1.07
N LYS A 88 -5.65 -29.43 -0.75
CA LYS A 88 -6.69 -28.94 -1.65
C LYS A 88 -6.53 -27.45 -1.97
N LYS A 89 -6.15 -26.65 -0.98
CA LYS A 89 -5.82 -25.22 -1.18
C LYS A 89 -4.60 -25.04 -2.08
N GLN A 90 -3.56 -25.86 -1.92
CA GLN A 90 -2.36 -25.81 -2.75
C GLN A 90 -2.65 -26.17 -4.22
N ILE A 91 -3.51 -27.19 -4.47
CA ILE A 91 -3.95 -27.54 -5.83
C ILE A 91 -4.76 -26.40 -6.47
N ARG A 92 -5.55 -25.66 -5.68
CA ARG A 92 -6.33 -24.52 -6.17
C ARG A 92 -5.46 -23.32 -6.58
N PHE A 93 -4.30 -23.13 -5.94
CA PHE A 93 -3.41 -21.99 -6.18
C PHE A 93 -1.95 -22.43 -6.42
N PRO A 94 -1.66 -23.10 -7.55
CA PRO A 94 -0.34 -23.69 -7.81
C PRO A 94 0.77 -22.65 -7.98
N PHE A 95 0.45 -21.42 -8.41
CA PHE A 95 1.43 -20.36 -8.63
C PHE A 95 2.00 -19.76 -7.32
N LEU A 96 1.27 -19.88 -6.21
CA LEU A 96 1.67 -19.36 -4.90
C LEU A 96 2.30 -20.43 -4.00
N ALA A 97 2.32 -21.67 -4.47
CA ALA A 97 2.97 -22.75 -3.77
C ALA A 97 4.50 -22.57 -3.85
N TYR A 98 5.17 -22.56 -2.71
CA TYR A 98 6.63 -22.61 -2.67
C TYR A 98 7.08 -23.91 -3.34
N LYS A 99 7.72 -23.78 -4.51
CA LYS A 99 8.30 -24.91 -5.23
C LYS A 99 9.64 -25.21 -4.58
N ASN A 100 9.69 -26.26 -3.75
CA ASN A 100 10.96 -26.83 -3.37
C ASN A 100 11.60 -27.40 -4.64
N GLU A 101 12.65 -26.76 -5.12
CA GLU A 101 13.54 -27.33 -6.12
C GLU A 101 14.37 -28.40 -5.40
N ASP A 102 14.00 -29.66 -5.60
CA ASP A 102 14.86 -30.80 -5.32
C ASP A 102 15.97 -30.89 -6.38
#